data_AF-A0A9D1GMP5-F1
#
_entry.id   AF-A0A9D1GMP5-F1
#
_cell.length_a   1.000
_cell.length_b   1.000
_cell.length_c   1.000
_cell.angle_alpha   90.00
_cell.angle_beta   90.00
_cell.angle_gamma   90.00
#
_symmetry.space_group_name_H-M   'P 1'
#
loop_
_entity.id
_entity.type
_entity.pdbx_description
1 polymer ?
#
loop_
_entity_poly.entity_id
_entity_poly.type
_entity_poly.pdbx_seq_one_letter_code
_entity_poly.pdbx_strand_id
1 'polypeptide(L)'
;MAGGHENLIPFSNRSKDEARENGRKGGKASGETRRKKANFRKALNAILTAKIDHPEWTPFLESLGLDSTVEAAVNAAMIREALNGNVKAYEAISRYSGQSDRTDADQEEQKARTEATKAQTAAAKAKSGQDEEEEVPDDGFLEALKGSAAEDWEGAEPPDEEEDELEDNKET
;
A
#
# COMPACT_ATOMS: atom_id res chain seq x y z
N MET A 1 -29.38 -10.21 6.76
CA MET A 1 -28.85 -10.79 5.52
C MET A 1 -28.77 -9.65 4.51
N ALA A 2 -27.55 -9.25 4.11
CA ALA A 2 -27.36 -8.11 3.22
C ALA A 2 -27.61 -8.53 1.76
N GLY A 3 -28.83 -8.35 1.27
CA GLY A 3 -29.19 -8.60 -0.13
C GLY A 3 -28.60 -7.52 -1.03
N GLY A 4 -27.52 -7.84 -1.73
CA GLY A 4 -26.88 -6.95 -2.71
C GLY A 4 -26.40 -7.67 -3.97
N HIS A 5 -26.73 -8.96 -4.10
CA HIS A 5 -26.22 -9.85 -5.15
C HIS A 5 -27.30 -10.24 -6.14
N GLU A 6 -28.57 -9.91 -5.86
CA GLU A 6 -29.74 -10.27 -6.67
C GLU A 6 -29.68 -9.71 -8.10
N ASN A 7 -28.92 -8.63 -8.31
CA ASN A 7 -28.73 -7.98 -9.61
C ASN A 7 -27.41 -8.35 -10.32
N LEU A 8 -26.60 -9.26 -9.77
CA LEU A 8 -25.31 -9.63 -10.34
C LEU A 8 -25.45 -10.86 -11.25
N ILE A 9 -25.04 -10.72 -12.52
CA ILE A 9 -24.92 -11.88 -13.42
C ILE A 9 -23.69 -12.71 -12.96
N PRO A 10 -23.83 -14.02 -12.71
CA PRO A 10 -22.70 -14.89 -12.39
C PRO A 10 -21.72 -15.02 -13.56
N PHE A 11 -20.45 -15.26 -13.27
CA PHE A 11 -19.41 -15.43 -14.30
C PHE A 11 -19.70 -16.63 -15.23
N SER A 12 -20.32 -17.69 -14.70
CA SER A 12 -20.77 -18.86 -15.45
C SER A 12 -21.81 -18.56 -16.54
N ASN A 13 -22.51 -17.43 -16.40
CA ASN A 13 -23.59 -17.01 -17.30
C ASN A 13 -23.12 -15.89 -18.26
N ARG A 14 -21.81 -15.59 -18.32
CA ARG A 14 -21.19 -14.61 -19.23
C ARG A 14 -20.35 -15.32 -20.29
N SER A 15 -20.11 -14.64 -21.41
CA SER A 15 -19.12 -15.12 -22.37
C SER A 15 -17.70 -14.99 -21.79
N LYS A 16 -16.76 -15.82 -22.27
CA LYS A 16 -15.35 -15.76 -21.86
C LYS A 16 -14.74 -14.37 -22.10
N ASP A 17 -15.11 -13.72 -23.21
CA ASP A 17 -14.61 -12.39 -23.56
C ASP A 17 -15.16 -11.29 -22.65
N GLU A 18 -16.45 -11.34 -22.30
CA GLU A 18 -17.05 -10.39 -21.35
C GLU A 18 -16.45 -10.54 -19.95
N ALA A 19 -16.25 -11.78 -19.52
CA ALA A 19 -15.56 -12.13 -18.30
C ALA A 19 -14.15 -11.51 -18.26
N ARG A 20 -13.36 -11.72 -19.33
CA ARG A 20 -12.00 -11.19 -19.47
C ARG A 20 -11.97 -9.66 -19.47
N GLU A 21 -12.86 -9.00 -20.21
CA GLU A 21 -12.90 -7.53 -20.25
C GLU A 21 -13.33 -6.92 -18.92
N ASN A 22 -14.29 -7.53 -18.22
CA ASN A 22 -14.67 -7.10 -16.87
C ASN A 22 -13.53 -7.30 -15.86
N GLY A 23 -12.79 -8.40 -15.96
CA GLY A 23 -11.59 -8.63 -15.18
C GLY A 23 -10.52 -7.57 -15.44
N ARG A 24 -10.28 -7.23 -16.71
CA ARG A 24 -9.33 -6.18 -17.12
C ARG A 24 -9.74 -4.80 -16.58
N LYS A 25 -11.03 -4.45 -16.70
CA LYS A 25 -11.58 -3.19 -16.16
C LYS A 25 -11.43 -3.13 -14.63
N GLY A 26 -11.74 -4.21 -13.92
CA GLY A 26 -11.56 -4.32 -12.48
C GLY A 26 -10.09 -4.18 -12.05
N GLY A 27 -9.18 -4.86 -12.76
CA GLY A 27 -7.73 -4.77 -12.53
C GLY A 27 -7.19 -3.36 -12.73
N LYS A 28 -7.59 -2.68 -13.82
CA LYS A 28 -7.21 -1.29 -14.09
C LYS A 28 -7.73 -0.33 -13.01
N ALA A 29 -9.01 -0.42 -12.64
CA ALA A 29 -9.61 0.44 -11.61
C ALA A 29 -8.98 0.22 -10.23
N SER A 30 -8.66 -1.03 -9.88
CA SER A 30 -7.96 -1.38 -8.64
C SER A 30 -6.53 -0.83 -8.65
N GLY A 31 -5.81 -1.00 -9.77
CA GLY A 31 -4.47 -0.46 -9.98
C GLY A 31 -4.43 1.07 -9.87
N GLU A 32 -5.37 1.76 -10.49
CA GLU A 32 -5.51 3.21 -10.40
C GLU A 32 -5.76 3.65 -8.95
N THR A 33 -6.66 2.97 -8.23
CA THR A 33 -6.93 3.26 -6.81
C THR A 33 -5.68 3.05 -5.93
N ARG A 34 -4.93 1.96 -6.17
CA ARG A 34 -3.68 1.68 -5.45
C ARG A 34 -2.63 2.75 -5.72
N ARG A 35 -2.46 3.18 -6.99
CA ARG A 35 -1.55 4.26 -7.40
C ARG A 35 -1.95 5.59 -6.76
N LYS A 36 -3.24 5.95 -6.77
CA LYS A 36 -3.75 7.15 -6.08
C LYS A 36 -3.39 7.16 -4.60
N LYS A 37 -3.61 6.05 -3.89
CA LYS A 37 -3.25 5.92 -2.46
C LYS A 37 -1.73 6.03 -2.24
N ALA A 38 -0.92 5.43 -3.11
CA ALA A 38 0.53 5.52 -3.01
C ALA A 38 1.02 6.96 -3.23
N ASN A 39 0.50 7.64 -4.26
CA ASN A 39 0.84 9.03 -4.55
C ASN A 39 0.40 9.96 -3.42
N PHE A 40 -0.80 9.75 -2.86
CA PHE A 40 -1.26 10.50 -1.69
C PHE A 40 -0.32 10.33 -0.49
N ARG A 41 0.10 9.10 -0.16
CA ARG A 41 1.06 8.87 0.92
C ARG A 41 2.40 9.56 0.67
N LYS A 42 2.91 9.48 -0.57
CA LYS A 42 4.16 10.16 -0.94
C LYS A 42 4.04 11.67 -0.76
N ALA A 43 2.96 12.28 -1.26
CA ALA A 43 2.71 13.71 -1.15
C ALA A 43 2.53 14.15 0.31
N LEU A 44 1.75 13.38 1.10
CA LEU A 44 1.54 13.66 2.51
C LEU A 44 2.86 13.63 3.29
N ASN A 45 3.69 12.60 3.09
CA ASN A 45 4.98 12.49 3.75
C ASN A 45 5.89 13.67 3.37
N ALA A 46 5.93 14.05 2.09
CA ALA A 46 6.72 15.20 1.66
C ALA A 46 6.30 16.50 2.37
N ILE A 47 4.99 16.72 2.54
CA ILE A 47 4.46 17.87 3.28
C ILE A 47 4.82 17.79 4.76
N LEU A 48 4.64 16.63 5.40
CA LEU A 48 4.91 16.43 6.82
C LEU A 48 6.39 16.65 7.17
N THR A 49 7.30 16.20 6.31
CA THR A 49 8.76 16.36 6.50
C THR A 49 9.29 17.73 6.06
N ALA A 50 8.45 18.58 5.45
CA ALA A 50 8.88 19.90 5.01
C ALA A 50 9.25 20.77 6.22
N LYS A 51 10.38 21.49 6.11
CA LYS A 51 10.77 22.47 7.12
C LYS A 51 9.84 23.68 7.09
N ILE A 52 9.53 24.20 8.26
CA ILE A 52 8.75 25.41 8.44
C ILE A 52 9.60 26.49 9.09
N ASP A 53 9.28 27.73 8.78
CA ASP A 53 9.76 28.90 9.52
C ASP A 53 8.55 29.57 10.16
N HIS A 54 8.33 29.28 11.44
CA HIS A 54 7.20 29.80 12.20
C HIS A 54 7.70 30.45 13.50
N PRO A 55 7.30 31.70 13.80
CA PRO A 55 7.88 32.50 14.89
C PRO A 55 7.71 31.89 16.29
N GLU A 56 6.63 31.14 16.50
CA GLU A 56 6.38 30.42 17.76
C GLU A 56 6.97 29.00 17.78
N TRP A 57 6.68 28.20 16.76
CA TRP A 57 7.01 26.77 16.75
C TRP A 57 8.48 26.48 16.45
N THR A 58 9.13 27.22 15.56
CA THR A 58 10.55 27.01 15.25
C THR A 58 11.43 27.09 16.50
N PRO A 59 11.42 28.19 17.28
CA PRO A 59 12.26 28.27 18.47
C PRO A 59 11.86 27.25 19.56
N PHE A 60 10.57 26.93 19.68
CA PHE A 60 10.10 25.92 20.62
C PHE A 60 10.64 24.52 20.27
N LEU A 61 10.53 24.10 19.01
CA LEU A 61 10.99 22.80 18.54
C LEU A 61 12.52 22.70 18.62
N GLU A 62 13.24 23.74 18.22
CA GLU A 62 14.69 23.79 18.31
C GLU A 62 15.17 23.73 19.77
N SER A 63 14.46 24.35 20.71
CA SER A 63 14.78 24.26 22.14
C SER A 63 14.67 22.84 22.71
N LEU A 64 13.87 21.98 22.06
CA LEU A 64 13.73 20.56 22.38
C LEU A 64 14.71 19.67 21.61
N GLY A 65 15.57 20.24 20.75
CA GLY A 65 16.46 19.51 19.86
C GLY A 65 15.75 18.81 18.70
N LEU A 66 14.55 19.29 18.34
CA LEU A 66 13.76 18.76 17.23
C LEU A 66 13.90 19.65 15.99
N ASP A 67 13.78 19.04 14.81
CA ASP A 67 13.67 19.80 13.56
C ASP A 67 12.34 20.56 13.51
N SER A 68 12.37 21.81 13.03
CA SER A 68 11.17 22.60 12.75
C SER A 68 10.49 22.11 11.46
N THR A 69 9.78 20.98 11.54
CA THR A 69 8.98 20.41 10.45
C THR A 69 7.49 20.60 10.69
N VAL A 70 6.69 20.48 9.62
CA VAL A 70 5.21 20.51 9.71
C VAL A 70 4.71 19.45 10.69
N GLU A 71 5.26 18.22 10.62
CA GLU A 71 4.90 17.13 11.51
C GLU A 71 5.16 17.47 12.98
N ALA A 72 6.36 17.95 13.29
CA ALA A 72 6.73 18.30 14.66
C ALA A 72 5.85 19.42 15.22
N ALA A 73 5.53 20.44 14.41
CA ALA A 73 4.67 21.53 14.81
C ALA A 73 3.21 21.08 15.04
N VAL A 74 2.66 20.22 14.18
CA VAL A 74 1.31 19.67 14.36
C VAL A 74 1.23 18.83 15.64
N ASN A 75 2.23 18.00 15.91
CA ASN A 75 2.30 17.20 17.13
C ASN A 75 2.40 18.08 18.37
N ALA A 76 3.24 19.11 18.35
CA ALA A 76 3.37 20.08 19.44
C ALA A 76 2.06 20.85 19.68
N ALA A 77 1.36 21.24 18.62
CA ALA A 77 0.05 21.89 18.72
C ALA A 77 -1.01 20.95 19.33
N MET A 78 -1.01 19.67 18.96
CA MET A 78 -1.90 18.66 19.54
C MET A 78 -1.64 18.46 21.04
N ILE A 79 -0.36 18.43 21.44
CA ILE A 79 0.03 18.35 22.86
C ILE A 79 -0.45 19.59 23.61
N ARG A 80 -0.26 20.79 23.04
CA ARG A 80 -0.74 22.05 23.64
C ARG A 80 -2.26 22.01 23.85
N GLU A 81 -3.00 21.48 22.88
CA GLU A 81 -4.46 21.33 22.98
C GLU A 81 -4.87 20.32 24.06
N ALA A 82 -4.14 19.21 24.20
CA ALA A 82 -4.35 18.26 25.29
C ALA A 82 -4.07 18.89 26.67
N LEU A 83 -2.99 19.69 26.80
CA LEU A 83 -2.67 20.43 28.02
C LEU A 83 -3.77 21.44 28.40
N ASN A 84 -4.48 21.98 27.41
CA ASN A 84 -5.64 22.86 27.62
C ASN A 84 -6.93 22.09 28.00
N GLY A 85 -6.86 20.78 28.22
CA GLY A 85 -7.98 19.95 28.66
C GLY A 85 -8.79 19.30 27.54
N ASN A 86 -8.29 19.31 26.29
CA ASN A 86 -8.94 18.59 25.21
C ASN A 86 -8.73 17.08 25.33
N VAL A 87 -9.74 16.39 25.86
CA VAL A 87 -9.72 14.94 26.07
C VAL A 87 -9.47 14.16 24.77
N LYS A 88 -9.99 14.62 23.62
CA LYS A 88 -9.78 13.93 22.33
C LYS A 88 -8.34 14.03 21.86
N ALA A 89 -7.69 15.18 22.07
CA ALA A 89 -6.27 15.34 21.78
C ALA A 89 -5.43 14.43 22.69
N TYR A 90 -5.78 14.34 23.97
CA TYR A 90 -5.15 13.42 24.92
C TYR A 90 -5.32 11.95 24.52
N GLU A 91 -6.54 11.52 24.18
CA GLU A 91 -6.81 10.16 23.69
C GLU A 91 -6.01 9.84 22.43
N ALA A 92 -5.90 10.79 21.50
CA ALA A 92 -5.09 10.63 20.29
C ALA A 92 -3.61 10.39 20.63
N ILE A 93 -3.05 11.15 21.57
CA ILE A 93 -1.66 11.00 22.05
C ILE A 93 -1.49 9.66 22.79
N SER A 94 -2.41 9.30 23.68
CA SER A 94 -2.39 8.06 24.47
C SER A 94 -2.32 6.80 23.59
N ARG A 95 -3.08 6.79 22.48
CA ARG A 95 -3.06 5.69 21.52
C ARG A 95 -1.68 5.50 20.86
N TYR A 96 -0.91 6.56 20.69
CA TYR A 96 0.43 6.52 20.10
C TYR A 96 1.54 6.26 21.12
N SER A 97 1.34 6.62 22.40
CA SER A 97 2.32 6.36 23.47
C SER A 97 2.36 4.90 23.94
N GLY A 98 1.60 4.00 23.29
CA GLY A 98 1.42 2.62 23.73
C GLY A 98 0.44 2.48 24.90
N GLN A 99 -0.09 3.58 25.41
CA GLN A 99 -1.17 3.62 26.39
C GLN A 99 -2.52 3.53 25.66
N SER A 100 -2.69 2.48 24.87
CA SER A 100 -4.01 2.20 24.29
C SER A 100 -4.85 1.43 25.29
N ASP A 101 -6.15 1.70 25.32
CA ASP A 101 -7.14 0.93 26.11
C ASP A 101 -7.27 -0.55 25.70
N ARG A 102 -6.53 -0.97 24.65
CA ARG A 102 -6.46 -2.38 24.25
C ARG A 102 -5.50 -3.11 25.15
N THR A 103 -6.07 -3.88 26.06
CA THR A 103 -5.33 -4.84 26.87
C THR A 103 -4.71 -5.93 25.99
N ASP A 104 -3.65 -6.57 26.48
CA ASP A 104 -3.04 -7.73 25.80
C ASP A 104 -4.09 -8.81 25.47
N ALA A 105 -5.11 -8.95 26.33
CA ALA A 105 -6.26 -9.83 26.15
C ALA A 105 -7.08 -9.51 24.86
N ASP A 106 -7.29 -8.23 24.54
CA ASP A 106 -8.01 -7.83 23.31
C ASP A 106 -7.20 -8.20 22.06
N GLN A 107 -5.87 -8.14 22.15
CA GLN A 107 -4.99 -8.53 21.05
C GLN A 107 -4.95 -10.05 20.86
N GLU A 108 -4.97 -10.81 21.96
CA GLU A 108 -5.06 -12.28 21.93
C GLU A 108 -6.40 -12.75 21.37
N GLU A 109 -7.52 -12.11 21.74
CA GLU A 109 -8.83 -12.43 21.17
C GLU A 109 -8.87 -12.18 19.66
N GLN A 110 -8.30 -11.06 19.19
CA GLN A 110 -8.20 -10.76 17.75
C GLN A 110 -7.35 -11.78 17.00
N LYS A 111 -6.23 -12.24 17.59
CA LYS A 111 -5.39 -13.31 17.03
C LYS A 111 -6.16 -14.62 16.95
N ALA A 112 -6.79 -15.04 18.04
CA ALA A 112 -7.58 -16.27 18.10
C ALA A 112 -8.75 -16.25 17.10
N ARG A 113 -9.46 -15.11 16.99
CA ARG A 113 -10.52 -14.94 15.99
C ARG A 113 -9.99 -15.02 14.56
N THR A 114 -8.82 -14.43 14.30
CA THR A 114 -8.18 -14.49 12.98
C THR A 114 -7.74 -15.91 12.65
N GLU A 115 -7.18 -16.64 13.60
CA GLU A 115 -6.76 -18.04 13.46
C GLU A 115 -7.95 -18.96 13.24
N ALA A 116 -9.03 -18.82 14.01
CA ALA A 116 -10.27 -19.56 13.82
C ALA A 116 -10.86 -19.30 12.43
N THR A 117 -10.85 -18.04 11.99
CA THR A 117 -11.34 -17.66 10.66
C THR A 117 -10.47 -18.27 9.55
N LYS A 118 -9.14 -18.25 9.71
CA LYS A 118 -8.18 -18.88 8.80
C LYS A 118 -8.32 -20.40 8.76
N ALA A 119 -8.51 -21.05 9.90
CA ALA A 119 -8.73 -22.48 10.00
C ALA A 119 -10.06 -22.88 9.35
N GLN A 120 -11.12 -22.10 9.55
CA GLN A 120 -12.41 -22.32 8.88
C GLN A 120 -12.31 -22.10 7.36
N THR A 121 -11.58 -21.09 6.89
CA THR A 121 -11.35 -20.89 5.45
C THR A 121 -10.44 -21.96 4.84
N ALA A 122 -9.42 -22.42 5.57
CA ALA A 122 -8.56 -23.53 5.14
C ALA A 122 -9.33 -24.85 5.10
N ALA A 123 -10.16 -25.14 6.10
CA ALA A 123 -11.04 -26.30 6.12
C ALA A 123 -12.13 -26.22 5.05
N ALA A 124 -12.66 -25.03 4.75
CA ALA A 124 -13.57 -24.82 3.63
C ALA A 124 -12.89 -25.03 2.28
N LYS A 125 -11.63 -24.57 2.12
CA LYS A 125 -10.81 -24.88 0.93
C LYS A 125 -10.51 -26.37 0.80
N ALA A 126 -10.16 -27.05 1.88
CA ALA A 126 -9.90 -28.49 1.89
C ALA A 126 -11.16 -29.32 1.59
N LYS A 127 -12.34 -28.87 2.07
CA LYS A 127 -13.63 -29.50 1.75
C LYS A 127 -14.16 -29.16 0.35
N SER A 128 -13.59 -28.15 -0.31
CA SER A 128 -13.96 -27.72 -1.67
C SER A 128 -13.22 -28.48 -2.77
N GLY A 129 -12.30 -29.40 -2.44
CA GLY A 129 -11.72 -30.39 -3.36
C GLY A 129 -11.44 -29.88 -4.79
N GLN A 130 -10.37 -29.10 -4.95
CA GLN A 130 -9.71 -28.91 -6.25
C GLN A 130 -8.23 -29.25 -6.07
N ASP A 131 -7.99 -30.55 -5.86
CA ASP A 131 -6.76 -31.22 -6.28
C ASP A 131 -7.13 -31.98 -7.56
N GLU A 132 -7.49 -31.26 -8.61
CA GLU A 132 -7.22 -31.74 -9.96
C GLU A 132 -5.92 -31.03 -10.34
N GLU A 133 -4.93 -31.79 -10.82
CA GLU A 133 -3.94 -31.24 -11.73
C GLU A 133 -4.72 -30.65 -12.91
N GLU A 134 -5.25 -29.43 -12.77
CA GLU A 134 -5.60 -28.63 -13.93
C GLU A 134 -4.26 -28.40 -14.62
N GLU A 135 -4.01 -29.17 -15.69
CA GLU A 135 -3.29 -28.64 -16.83
C GLU A 135 -3.90 -27.25 -17.06
N VAL A 136 -3.24 -26.21 -16.53
CA VAL A 136 -3.68 -24.83 -16.71
C VAL A 136 -3.79 -24.70 -18.22
N PRO A 137 -5.00 -24.60 -18.79
CA PRO A 137 -5.11 -24.41 -20.22
C PRO A 137 -4.33 -23.13 -20.47
N ASP A 138 -3.33 -23.18 -21.34
CA ASP A 138 -2.62 -21.97 -21.74
C ASP A 138 -3.68 -21.07 -22.41
N ASP A 139 -4.29 -20.19 -21.61
CA ASP A 139 -5.45 -19.36 -21.95
C ASP A 139 -5.10 -18.24 -22.95
N GLY A 140 -4.04 -18.46 -23.74
CA GLY A 140 -3.36 -17.46 -24.55
C GLY A 140 -2.71 -16.37 -23.69
N PHE A 141 -2.57 -16.57 -22.37
CA PHE A 141 -1.91 -15.59 -21.51
C PHE A 141 -0.41 -15.50 -21.83
N LEU A 142 0.24 -16.65 -22.06
CA LEU A 142 1.64 -16.67 -22.48
C LEU A 142 1.81 -16.22 -23.94
N GLU A 143 0.82 -16.47 -24.79
CA GLU A 143 0.80 -16.02 -26.19
C GLU A 143 0.63 -14.50 -26.30
N ALA A 144 -0.30 -13.91 -25.54
CA ALA A 144 -0.50 -12.47 -25.46
C ALA A 144 0.71 -11.76 -24.83
N LEU A 145 1.35 -12.37 -23.82
CA LEU A 145 2.58 -11.83 -23.22
C LEU A 145 3.74 -11.82 -24.22
N LYS A 146 3.88 -12.86 -25.05
CA LYS A 146 4.90 -12.91 -26.11
C LYS A 146 4.58 -11.93 -27.25
N GLY A 147 3.31 -11.75 -27.60
CA GLY A 147 2.87 -10.80 -28.63
C GLY A 147 3.07 -9.34 -28.25
N SER A 148 2.86 -8.96 -26.98
CA SER A 148 3.07 -7.57 -26.53
C SER A 148 4.49 -7.25 -26.06
N ALA A 149 5.28 -8.26 -25.65
CA ALA A 149 6.64 -8.02 -25.16
C ALA A 149 7.67 -7.85 -26.28
N ALA A 150 7.42 -8.38 -27.49
CA ALA A 150 8.32 -8.17 -28.62
C ALA A 150 8.23 -6.74 -29.17
N GLU A 151 7.03 -6.19 -29.34
CA GLU A 151 6.84 -4.88 -29.98
C GLU A 151 7.26 -3.69 -29.10
N ASP A 152 7.17 -3.78 -27.77
CA ASP A 152 7.53 -2.69 -26.86
C ASP A 152 9.04 -2.63 -26.52
N TRP A 153 9.81 -3.68 -26.82
CA TRP A 153 11.23 -3.80 -26.46
C TRP A 153 12.20 -3.77 -27.66
N GLU A 154 11.70 -3.82 -28.90
CA GLU A 154 12.51 -3.75 -30.13
C GLU A 154 13.06 -2.34 -30.44
N GLY A 155 12.66 -1.33 -29.68
CA GLY A 155 13.08 0.08 -29.86
C GLY A 155 14.02 0.63 -28.78
N ALA A 156 14.42 -0.19 -27.80
CA ALA A 156 15.43 0.22 -26.83
C ALA A 156 16.82 -0.07 -27.42
N GLU A 157 17.34 0.87 -28.22
CA GLU A 157 18.78 0.92 -28.48
C GLU A 157 19.51 0.92 -27.12
N PRO A 158 20.45 0.00 -26.89
CA PRO A 158 21.31 0.11 -25.72
C PRO A 158 21.98 1.49 -25.79
N PRO A 159 22.02 2.26 -24.69
CA PRO A 159 22.76 3.51 -24.69
C PRO A 159 24.20 3.22 -25.11
N ASP A 160 24.69 4.00 -26.07
CA ASP A 160 26.07 3.93 -26.55
C ASP A 160 26.99 3.79 -25.34
N GLU A 161 27.67 2.65 -25.25
CA GLU A 161 28.80 2.48 -24.34
C GLU A 161 29.86 3.48 -24.83
N GLU A 162 29.87 4.69 -24.27
CA GLU A 162 31.05 5.54 -24.31
C GLU A 162 32.19 4.70 -23.74
N GLU A 163 33.09 4.27 -24.62
CA GLU A 163 34.39 3.72 -24.25
C GLU A 163 35.09 4.80 -23.43
N ASP A 164 34.95 4.74 -22.11
CA ASP A 164 35.85 5.41 -21.18
C ASP A 164 37.24 4.83 -21.45
N GLU A 165 37.99 5.50 -22.34
CA GLU A 165 39.43 5.35 -22.46
C GLU A 165 40.04 5.60 -21.08
N LEU A 166 40.25 4.52 -20.33
CA LEU A 166 41.13 4.50 -19.17
C LEU A 166 42.54 4.81 -19.68
N GLU A 167 42.89 6.09 -19.72
CA GLU A 167 44.27 6.53 -19.85
C GLU A 167 45.07 5.95 -18.68
N ASP A 168 45.76 4.84 -18.97
CA ASP A 168 46.87 4.29 -18.22
C ASP A 168 47.96 5.38 -18.07
N ASN A 169 47.91 6.15 -16.97
CA ASN A 169 49.06 6.93 -16.55
C ASN A 169 49.79 6.19 -15.43
N LYS A 170 50.67 5.27 -15.86
CA LYS A 170 51.76 4.73 -15.05
C LYS A 170 52.80 5.82 -14.80
N GLU A 171 53.10 6.00 -13.51
CA GLU A 171 54.42 6.32 -12.93
C GLU A 171 55.26 7.44 -13.58
N THR A 172 55.39 8.54 -12.84
CA THR A 172 56.67 8.96 -12.24
C THR A 172 56.45 9.83 -11.01
#